data_AF-A0A969G836-F1
#
_entry.id   AF-A0A969G836-F1
#
_cell.length_a   1.000
_cell.length_b   1.000
_cell.length_c   1.000
_cell.angle_alpha   90.00
_cell.angle_beta   90.00
_cell.angle_gamma   90.00
#
_symmetry.space_group_name_H-M   'P 1'
#
loop_
_entity.id
_entity.type
_entity.pdbx_description
1 polymer ?
#
loop_
_entity_poly.entity_id
_entity_poly.type
_entity_poly.pdbx_seq_one_letter_code
_entity_poly.pdbx_strand_id
1 'polypeptide(L)'
;MFSEKFGEAVIYINVGHGFSPPTVSETLTPNGQINPNIQPETGWNYEIGTRGFLYELPNTAQVYGIYYDFSFYRMNIENLLVGRNLGNGAFTTINAGKTQHNGFEGLVKIYAFCRQKILC
;
A
#
# COMPACT_ATOMS: atom_id res chain seq x y z
N MET A 1 -2.35 -12.37 6.59
CA MET A 1 -2.07 -12.61 5.16
C MET A 1 -2.43 -14.06 4.84
N PHE A 2 -3.21 -14.29 3.79
CA PHE A 2 -3.59 -15.61 3.30
C PHE A 2 -3.02 -15.80 1.89
N SER A 3 -2.56 -17.00 1.55
CA SER A 3 -2.03 -17.29 0.22
C SER A 3 -2.21 -18.76 -0.15
N GLU A 4 -2.46 -19.01 -1.42
CA GLU A 4 -2.61 -20.37 -1.98
C GLU A 4 -1.83 -20.48 -3.30
N LYS A 5 -1.21 -21.65 -3.51
CA LYS A 5 -0.38 -21.93 -4.68
C LYS A 5 -1.19 -22.68 -5.74
N PHE A 6 -1.15 -22.18 -6.98
CA PHE A 6 -1.78 -22.77 -8.16
C PHE A 6 -0.73 -22.96 -9.27
N GLY A 7 -0.19 -24.17 -9.40
CA GLY A 7 0.93 -24.44 -10.31
C GLY A 7 2.15 -23.60 -9.94
N GLU A 8 2.66 -22.80 -10.88
CA GLU A 8 3.82 -21.90 -10.67
C GLU A 8 3.43 -20.48 -10.24
N ALA A 9 2.15 -20.26 -9.94
CA ALA A 9 1.62 -19.01 -9.42
C ALA A 9 1.17 -19.15 -7.96
N VAL A 10 1.26 -18.06 -7.21
CA VAL A 10 0.74 -17.91 -5.85
C VAL A 10 -0.21 -16.74 -5.86
N ILE A 11 -1.45 -16.99 -5.45
CA ILE A 11 -2.46 -15.96 -5.22
C ILE A 11 -2.48 -15.65 -3.73
N TYR A 12 -2.54 -14.38 -3.36
CA TYR A 12 -2.55 -13.96 -1.97
C TYR A 12 -3.52 -12.81 -1.70
N ILE A 13 -3.97 -12.74 -0.44
CA ILE A 13 -4.81 -11.67 0.10
C ILE A 13 -4.16 -11.15 1.37
N ASN A 14 -4.09 -9.83 1.51
CA ASN A 14 -3.62 -9.14 2.70
C ASN A 14 -4.68 -8.14 3.19
N VAL A 15 -4.86 -8.10 4.50
CA VAL A 15 -5.67 -7.08 5.18
C VAL A 15 -4.85 -6.54 6.32
N GLY A 16 -4.68 -5.23 6.36
CA GLY A 16 -3.91 -4.52 7.38
C GLY A 16 -4.69 -3.33 7.94
N HIS A 17 -4.49 -3.06 9.22
CA HIS A 17 -4.98 -1.84 9.87
C HIS A 17 -3.79 -1.03 10.37
N GLY A 18 -3.88 0.30 10.24
CA GLY A 18 -2.86 1.22 10.70
C GLY A 18 -3.47 2.53 11.19
N PHE A 19 -2.65 3.34 11.85
CA PHE A 19 -3.04 4.67 12.31
C PHE A 19 -1.88 5.65 12.20
N SER A 20 -2.20 6.93 12.07
CA SER A 20 -1.24 8.04 12.10
C SER A 20 -1.55 8.91 13.32
N PRO A 21 -0.64 9.01 14.30
CA PRO A 21 -0.84 9.88 15.45
C PRO A 21 -0.84 11.36 15.00
N PRO A 22 -1.65 12.22 15.64
CA PRO A 22 -1.63 13.65 15.34
C PRO A 22 -0.30 14.26 15.76
N THR A 23 0.18 15.24 15.01
CA THR A 23 1.33 16.06 15.41
C THR A 23 0.94 17.05 16.50
N VAL A 24 1.91 17.54 17.27
CA VAL A 24 1.65 18.55 18.33
C VAL A 24 0.91 19.75 17.75
N SER A 25 1.35 20.29 16.62
CA SER A 25 0.72 21.45 15.96
C SER A 25 -0.73 21.20 15.58
N GLU A 26 -1.09 19.99 15.16
CA GLU A 26 -2.47 19.63 14.81
C GLU A 26 -3.37 19.48 16.04
N THR A 27 -2.78 19.17 17.21
CA THR A 27 -3.52 19.11 18.47
C THR A 27 -3.79 20.49 19.08
N LEU A 28 -3.24 21.58 18.52
CA LEU A 28 -3.44 22.91 19.08
C LEU A 28 -4.71 23.58 18.55
N THR A 29 -5.42 24.27 19.43
CA THR A 29 -6.47 25.23 19.10
C THR A 29 -5.86 26.52 18.52
N PRO A 30 -6.65 27.41 17.89
CA PRO A 30 -6.15 28.70 17.41
C PRO A 30 -5.46 29.54 18.49
N ASN A 31 -5.85 29.34 19.76
CA ASN A 31 -5.30 30.04 20.92
C ASN A 31 -4.06 29.34 21.52
N GLY A 32 -3.55 28.28 20.88
CA GLY A 32 -2.39 27.53 21.35
C GLY A 32 -2.66 26.57 22.52
N GLN A 33 -3.93 26.34 22.88
CA GLN A 33 -4.30 25.33 23.89
C GLN A 33 -4.42 23.95 23.24
N ILE A 34 -4.11 22.87 23.97
CA ILE A 34 -4.31 21.50 23.49
C ILE A 34 -5.81 21.20 23.36
N ASN A 35 -6.22 20.71 22.19
CA ASN A 35 -7.55 20.20 21.88
C ASN A 35 -7.60 18.68 22.16
N PRO A 36 -8.22 18.24 23.26
CA PRO A 36 -8.27 16.82 23.64
C PRO A 36 -9.19 15.98 22.73
N ASN A 37 -9.94 16.61 21.83
CA ASN A 37 -10.87 15.91 20.94
C ASN A 37 -10.18 15.40 19.66
N ILE A 38 -8.92 15.74 19.42
CA ILE A 38 -8.16 15.28 18.25
C ILE A 38 -7.77 13.82 18.45
N GLN A 39 -8.21 12.98 17.50
CA GLN A 39 -7.93 11.55 17.47
C GLN A 39 -6.90 11.22 16.38
N PRO A 40 -6.20 10.08 16.48
CA PRO A 40 -5.40 9.55 15.39
C PRO A 40 -6.24 9.32 14.13
N GLU A 41 -5.63 9.55 12.98
CA GLU A 41 -6.16 9.10 11.69
C GLU A 41 -6.03 7.58 11.64
N THR A 42 -7.01 6.87 11.06
CA THR A 42 -6.99 5.40 11.01
C THR A 42 -7.24 4.91 9.60
N GLY A 43 -6.66 3.76 9.23
CA GLY A 43 -6.76 3.24 7.88
C GLY A 43 -6.86 1.72 7.83
N TRP A 44 -7.64 1.23 6.87
CA TRP A 44 -7.69 -0.17 6.48
C TRP A 44 -7.15 -0.34 5.07
N ASN A 45 -6.16 -1.23 4.91
CA ASN A 45 -5.63 -1.63 3.61
C ASN A 45 -6.08 -3.05 3.27
N TYR A 46 -6.63 -3.21 2.08
CA TYR A 46 -7.03 -4.49 1.50
C TYR A 46 -6.22 -4.68 0.22
N GLU A 47 -5.50 -5.79 0.11
CA GLU A 47 -4.69 -6.11 -1.05
C GLU A 47 -4.99 -7.52 -1.53
N ILE A 48 -5.12 -7.69 -2.84
CA ILE A 48 -5.16 -8.98 -3.51
C ILE A 48 -4.11 -8.99 -4.60
N GLY A 49 -3.32 -10.05 -4.68
CA GLY A 49 -2.25 -10.13 -5.64
C GLY A 49 -1.96 -11.54 -6.10
N THR A 50 -1.16 -11.62 -7.16
CA THR A 50 -0.65 -12.85 -7.74
C THR A 50 0.80 -12.66 -8.11
N ARG A 51 1.63 -13.64 -7.78
CA ARG A 51 3.04 -13.68 -8.16
C ARG A 51 3.40 -15.04 -8.68
N GLY A 52 4.34 -15.13 -9.61
CA GLY A 52 4.73 -16.41 -10.14
C GLY A 52 5.73 -16.33 -11.28
N PHE A 53 5.98 -17.51 -11.85
CA PHE A 53 6.88 -17.66 -12.98
C PHE A 53 6.13 -18.09 -14.24
N LEU A 54 6.58 -17.59 -15.39
CA LEU A 54 6.04 -17.88 -16.71
C LEU A 54 7.17 -18.33 -17.64
N TYR A 55 6.81 -19.11 -18.66
CA TYR A 55 7.68 -19.67 -19.71
C TYR A 55 8.76 -20.59 -19.17
N GLU A 56 8.50 -21.91 -19.21
CA GLU A 56 9.54 -22.89 -18.97
C GLU A 56 10.60 -22.83 -20.08
N LEU A 57 11.87 -22.83 -19.70
CA LEU A 57 13.01 -22.86 -20.61
C LEU A 57 13.69 -24.24 -20.53
N PRO A 58 13.34 -25.17 -21.43
CA PRO A 58 13.96 -26.50 -21.44
C PRO A 58 15.47 -26.40 -21.67
N ASN A 59 16.24 -27.27 -21.02
CA ASN A 59 17.70 -27.38 -21.18
C ASN A 59 18.52 -26.14 -20.75
N THR A 60 18.00 -25.33 -19.82
CA THR A 60 18.69 -24.16 -19.23
C THR A 60 18.83 -24.33 -17.72
N ALA A 61 19.89 -23.77 -17.11
CA ALA A 61 20.04 -23.75 -15.65
C ALA A 61 18.97 -22.91 -14.93
N GLN A 62 18.32 -22.00 -15.65
CA GLN A 62 17.16 -21.24 -15.22
C GLN A 62 15.89 -21.85 -15.82
N VAL A 63 14.95 -22.27 -14.97
CA VAL A 63 13.75 -23.01 -15.38
C VAL A 63 12.69 -22.08 -15.99
N TYR A 64 12.65 -20.80 -15.61
CA TYR A 64 11.63 -19.84 -16.07
C TYR A 64 12.21 -18.54 -16.62
N GLY A 65 11.62 -18.03 -17.71
CA GLY A 65 12.10 -16.82 -18.40
C GLY A 65 11.55 -15.50 -17.84
N ILE A 66 10.39 -15.53 -17.18
CA ILE A 66 9.73 -14.32 -16.66
C ILE A 66 9.20 -14.57 -15.25
N TYR A 67 9.51 -13.66 -14.33
CA TYR A 67 8.84 -13.55 -13.04
C TYR A 67 7.90 -12.34 -13.06
N TYR A 68 6.70 -12.50 -12.52
CA TYR A 68 5.76 -11.41 -12.33
C TYR A 68 5.28 -11.34 -10.88
N ASP A 69 4.91 -10.14 -10.45
CA ASP A 69 4.26 -9.86 -9.17
C ASP A 69 3.30 -8.69 -9.40
N PHE A 70 2.00 -8.95 -9.28
CA PHE A 70 0.95 -7.99 -9.54
C PHE A 70 -0.02 -7.94 -8.37
N SER A 71 -0.41 -6.74 -7.96
CA SER A 71 -1.38 -6.54 -6.87
C SER A 71 -2.35 -5.41 -7.17
N PHE A 72 -3.56 -5.56 -6.68
CA PHE A 72 -4.54 -4.49 -6.56
C PHE A 72 -4.74 -4.20 -5.09
N TYR A 73 -4.84 -2.92 -4.74
CA TYR A 73 -5.07 -2.50 -3.37
C TYR A 73 -6.20 -1.48 -3.27
N ARG A 74 -6.85 -1.47 -2.11
CA ARG A 74 -7.79 -0.46 -1.66
C ARG A 74 -7.45 -0.08 -0.22
N MET A 75 -7.13 1.18 -0.01
CA MET A 75 -6.89 1.77 1.29
C MET A 75 -7.98 2.79 1.61
N ASN A 76 -8.70 2.57 2.70
CA ASN A 76 -9.70 3.48 3.23
C ASN A 76 -9.11 4.18 4.46
N ILE A 77 -9.07 5.51 4.45
CA ILE A 77 -8.59 6.30 5.58
C ILE A 77 -9.76 7.11 6.16
N GLU A 78 -9.90 7.06 7.48
CA GLU A 78 -10.90 7.77 8.25
C GLU A 78 -10.26 8.65 9.32
N ASN A 79 -11.05 9.58 9.86
CA ASN A 79 -10.63 10.55 10.86
C ASN A 79 -9.52 11.49 10.38
N LEU A 80 -9.43 11.75 9.07
CA LEU A 80 -8.44 12.71 8.56
C LEU A 80 -8.65 14.09 9.18
N LEU A 81 -7.53 14.70 9.54
CA LEU A 81 -7.49 16.02 10.14
C LEU A 81 -7.70 17.09 9.07
N VAL A 82 -8.76 17.88 9.23
CA VAL A 82 -9.11 18.95 8.29
C VAL A 82 -9.31 20.27 9.03
N GLY A 83 -8.94 21.36 8.38
CA GLY A 83 -9.18 22.71 8.90
C GLY A 83 -10.65 23.11 8.74
N ARG A 84 -11.30 23.46 9.85
CA ARG A 84 -12.62 24.07 9.89
C ARG A 84 -12.49 25.57 10.15
N ASN A 85 -13.07 26.39 9.27
CA ASN A 85 -13.19 27.83 9.49
C ASN A 85 -14.25 28.12 10.55
N LEU A 86 -13.92 28.99 11.52
CA LEU A 86 -14.79 29.38 12.64
C LEU A 86 -15.64 30.63 12.35
N GLY A 87 -15.50 31.24 11.18
CA GLY A 87 -16.27 32.43 10.75
C GLY A 87 -15.74 33.77 11.25
N ASN A 88 -14.71 33.76 12.11
CA ASN A 88 -14.03 34.93 12.65
C ASN A 88 -12.60 35.11 12.12
N GLY A 89 -12.26 34.46 11.00
CA GLY A 89 -10.92 34.44 10.43
C GLY A 89 -9.97 33.40 11.06
N ALA A 90 -10.41 32.66 12.08
CA ALA A 90 -9.64 31.56 12.66
C ALA A 90 -10.01 30.19 12.07
N PHE A 91 -9.06 29.26 12.11
CA PHE A 91 -9.22 27.87 11.67
C PHE A 91 -8.89 26.91 12.81
N THR A 92 -9.71 25.88 13.02
CA THR A 92 -9.44 24.81 13.97
C THR A 92 -9.36 23.46 13.26
N THR A 93 -8.47 22.59 13.72
CA THR A 93 -8.35 21.22 13.20
C THR A 93 -9.42 20.31 13.82
N ILE A 94 -10.04 19.47 13.01
CA ILE A 94 -10.99 18.43 13.44
C ILE A 94 -10.81 17.13 12.67
N ASN A 95 -11.13 15.99 13.28
CA ASN A 95 -11.27 14.71 12.57
C ASN A 95 -12.61 14.71 11.81
N ALA A 96 -12.56 14.91 10.49
CA ALA A 96 -13.77 14.87 9.66
C ALA A 96 -13.52 14.42 8.22
N GLY A 97 -12.27 14.37 7.76
CA GLY A 97 -11.97 13.92 6.42
C GLY A 97 -11.99 12.39 6.31
N LYS A 98 -12.29 11.93 5.10
CA LYS A 98 -12.18 10.54 4.67
C LYS A 98 -11.59 10.50 3.28
N THR A 99 -10.68 9.58 3.01
CA THR A 99 -10.16 9.33 1.65
C THR A 99 -10.17 7.85 1.33
N GLN A 100 -10.19 7.58 0.04
CA GLN A 100 -10.06 6.23 -0.49
C GLN A 100 -8.99 6.25 -1.58
N HIS A 101 -8.01 5.38 -1.45
CA HIS A 101 -6.94 5.18 -2.43
C HIS A 101 -7.08 3.79 -3.02
N ASN A 102 -7.32 3.72 -4.32
CA ASN A 102 -7.32 2.46 -5.06
C ASN A 102 -6.15 2.48 -6.02
N GLY A 103 -5.46 1.35 -6.17
CA GLY A 103 -4.34 1.28 -7.08
C GLY A 103 -4.02 -0.13 -7.52
N PHE A 104 -3.05 -0.17 -8.42
CA PHE A 104 -2.45 -1.37 -8.98
C PHE A 104 -0.94 -1.20 -8.94
N GLU A 105 -0.24 -2.25 -8.53
CA GLU A 105 1.21 -2.30 -8.58
C GLU A 105 1.64 -3.52 -9.36
N GLY A 106 2.77 -3.39 -10.05
CA GLY A 106 3.29 -4.48 -10.82
C GLY A 106 4.79 -4.44 -11.00
N LEU A 107 5.37 -5.64 -10.94
CA LEU A 107 6.77 -5.88 -11.17
C LEU A 107 6.91 -7.06 -12.12
N VAL A 108 7.75 -6.88 -13.13
CA VAL A 108 8.13 -7.93 -14.09
C VAL A 108 9.64 -8.00 -14.14
N LYS A 109 10.18 -9.21 -14.01
CA LYS A 109 11.59 -9.49 -14.23
C LYS A 109 11.71 -10.42 -15.42
N ILE A 110 12.49 -10.00 -16.41
CA ILE A 110 12.78 -10.78 -17.61
C ILE A 110 14.21 -11.29 -17.48
N TYR A 111 14.38 -12.61 -17.57
CA TYR A 111 15.69 -13.25 -17.58
C TYR A 111 16.09 -13.51 -19.02
N ALA A 112 17.16 -12.86 -19.48
CA ALA A 112 17.67 -13.06 -20.83
C ALA A 112 18.35 -14.43 -20.94
N PHE A 113 17.96 -15.20 -21.96
CA PHE A 113 18.57 -16.48 -22.29
C PHE A 113 20.01 -16.28 -22.76
N CYS A 114 20.99 -16.58 -21.90
CA CYS A 114 22.41 -16.59 -22.29
C CYS A 114 22.79 -17.97 -22.82
N ARG A 115 22.96 -18.08 -24.14
CA ARG A 115 23.37 -19.31 -24.81
C ARG A 115 24.89 -19.32 -25.02
N GLN A 116 25.68 -19.40 -23.94
CA GLN A 116 27.10 -19.66 -24.11
C GLN A 116 27.64 -20.60 -23.02
N LYS A 117 27.83 -21.86 -23.42
CA LYS A 117 28.89 -22.70 -22.82
C LYS A 117 30.19 -21.91 -23.03
N ILE A 118 30.95 -21.72 -21.94
CA ILE A 118 32.24 -21.00 -21.86
C ILE A 118 32.05 -19.51 -21.52
N LEU A 119 32.43 -19.15 -20.28
CA LEU A 119 32.57 -17.82 -19.67
C LEU A 119 31.32 -17.19 -19.01
N CYS A 120 30.96 -17.71 -17.84
CA CYS A 120 30.67 -16.95 -16.62
C CYS A 120 31.40 -17.63 -15.46
#